data_AF-A0A8I1U2D1-F1
#
_entry.id   AF-A0A8I1U2D1-F1
#
_cell.length_a   1.000
_cell.length_b   1.000
_cell.length_c   1.000
_cell.angle_alpha   90.00
_cell.angle_beta   90.00
_cell.angle_gamma   90.00
#
_symmetry.space_group_name_H-M   'P 1'
#
loop_
_entity.id
_entity.type
_entity.pdbx_description
1 polymer ?
#
loop_
_entity_poly.entity_id
_entity_poly.type
_entity_poly.pdbx_seq_one_letter_code
_entity_poly.pdbx_strand_id
1 'polypeptide(L)'
;MSGADNVGGTNEMDAAPAAIRVEVLRGDPTPEELAAVVAVVTEAYSREAADAVAETEPRPSAWRVSERLRAPLRREIGWGRFGA
;
A
#
# COMPACT_ATOMS: atom_id res chain seq x y z
N MET A 1 36.98 2.24 35.21
CA MET A 1 36.41 3.30 34.35
C MET A 1 36.35 2.78 32.94
N SER A 2 35.24 3.06 32.24
CA SER A 2 34.92 2.67 30.86
C SER A 2 34.60 1.19 30.66
N GLY A 3 33.48 0.81 30.06
CA GLY A 3 32.38 1.55 29.46
C GLY A 3 31.47 0.46 28.88
N ALA A 4 30.19 0.48 29.22
CA ALA A 4 29.24 -0.53 28.76
C ALA A 4 28.95 -0.30 27.27
N ASP A 5 29.29 -1.28 26.44
CA ASP A 5 28.87 -1.34 25.05
C ASP A 5 27.38 -1.73 25.00
N ASN A 6 26.50 -0.73 25.12
CA ASN A 6 25.09 -0.90 24.79
C ASN A 6 24.95 -0.97 23.26
N VAL A 7 25.01 -2.19 22.71
CA VAL A 7 24.55 -2.46 21.35
C VAL A 7 23.03 -2.29 21.36
N GLY A 8 22.57 -1.11 20.93
CA GLY A 8 21.18 -0.84 20.68
C GLY A 8 20.68 -1.76 19.58
N GLY A 9 20.02 -2.85 19.98
CA GLY A 9 19.17 -3.61 19.08
C GLY A 9 18.08 -2.69 18.57
N THR A 10 18.13 -2.33 17.30
CA THR A 10 16.99 -1.75 16.60
C THR A 10 15.85 -2.74 16.73
N ASN A 11 14.90 -2.42 17.61
CA ASN A 11 13.72 -3.24 17.85
C ASN A 11 12.84 -3.16 16.59
N GLU A 12 13.15 -3.96 15.57
CA GLU A 12 12.34 -4.12 14.35
C GLU A 12 10.94 -4.71 14.63
N MET A 13 10.68 -5.10 15.88
CA MET A 13 9.39 -5.65 16.34
C MET A 13 8.36 -4.60 16.76
N ASP A 14 8.66 -3.29 16.67
CA ASP A 14 7.71 -2.21 17.02
C ASP A 14 7.19 -1.42 15.80
N ALA A 15 7.17 -2.03 14.63
CA ALA A 15 6.26 -1.57 13.57
C ALA A 15 4.84 -2.01 13.97
N ALA A 16 4.24 -1.33 14.94
CA ALA A 16 2.84 -1.52 15.28
C ALA A 16 2.03 -1.49 13.96
N PRO A 17 1.16 -2.49 13.70
CA PRO A 17 0.39 -2.53 12.47
C PRO A 17 -0.29 -1.18 12.29
N ALA A 18 -0.17 -0.59 11.09
CA ALA A 18 -0.73 0.71 10.79
C ALA A 18 -2.17 0.75 11.30
N ALA A 19 -2.42 1.53 12.35
CA ALA A 19 -3.69 1.50 13.05
C ALA A 19 -4.79 1.98 12.10
N ILE A 20 -5.80 1.13 11.84
CA ILE A 20 -6.94 1.48 11.00
C ILE A 20 -7.74 2.58 11.71
N ARG A 21 -7.82 3.77 11.11
CA ARG A 21 -8.58 4.91 11.62
C ARG A 21 -9.89 5.03 10.85
N VAL A 22 -11.01 5.03 11.58
CA VAL A 22 -12.36 5.25 11.03
C VAL A 22 -12.95 6.50 11.66
N GLU A 23 -13.44 7.43 10.84
CA GLU A 23 -14.11 8.66 11.28
C GLU A 23 -15.54 8.73 10.72
N VAL A 24 -16.51 9.06 11.57
CA VAL A 24 -17.89 9.30 11.16
C VAL A 24 -18.06 10.78 10.83
N LEU A 25 -18.23 11.11 9.56
CA LEU A 25 -18.41 12.50 9.12
C LEU A 25 -19.87 12.98 9.20
N ARG A 26 -20.84 12.05 9.23
CA ARG A 26 -22.27 12.32 9.28
C ARG A 26 -23.05 11.12 9.83
N GLY A 27 -24.17 11.39 10.51
CA GLY A 27 -25.06 10.37 11.08
C GLY A 27 -24.79 10.16 12.57
N ASP A 28 -25.55 9.26 13.18
CA ASP A 28 -25.38 8.81 14.57
C ASP A 28 -25.50 7.27 14.60
N PRO A 29 -24.46 6.56 14.13
CA PRO A 29 -24.50 5.10 14.06
C PRO A 29 -24.52 4.52 15.47
N THR A 30 -25.20 3.39 15.61
CA THR A 30 -25.19 2.67 16.88
C THR A 30 -23.80 2.08 17.15
N PRO A 31 -23.46 1.78 18.42
CA PRO A 31 -22.22 1.08 18.74
C PRO A 31 -22.07 -0.26 17.99
N GLU A 32 -23.17 -0.98 17.79
CA GLU A 32 -23.21 -2.25 17.08
C GLU A 32 -22.89 -2.08 15.59
N GLU A 33 -23.43 -1.02 14.96
CA GLU A 33 -23.15 -0.70 13.57
C GLU A 33 -21.68 -0.30 13.37
N LEU A 34 -21.13 0.52 14.27
CA LEU A 34 -19.70 0.87 14.25
C LEU A 34 -18.81 -0.35 14.41
N ALA A 35 -19.16 -1.26 15.34
CA ALA A 35 -18.44 -2.51 15.54
C ALA A 35 -18.47 -3.39 14.28
N ALA A 36 -19.64 -3.48 13.61
CA ALA A 36 -19.78 -4.22 12.36
C ALA A 36 -18.87 -3.65 11.26
N VAL A 37 -18.85 -2.33 11.08
CA VAL A 37 -17.99 -1.67 10.09
C VAL A 37 -16.51 -1.93 10.37
N VAL A 38 -16.07 -1.73 11.61
CA VAL A 38 -14.67 -1.96 12.00
C VAL A 38 -14.27 -3.42 11.77
N ALA A 39 -15.13 -4.37 12.15
CA ALA A 39 -14.87 -5.79 11.95
C ALA A 39 -14.70 -6.15 10.46
N VAL A 40 -15.62 -5.70 9.61
CA VAL A 40 -15.58 -5.99 8.17
C VAL A 40 -14.38 -5.34 7.49
N VAL A 41 -14.09 -4.07 7.78
CA VAL A 41 -12.94 -3.37 7.18
C VAL A 41 -11.62 -3.99 7.63
N THR A 42 -11.51 -4.37 8.90
CA THR A 42 -10.31 -5.00 9.44
C THR A 42 -10.10 -6.39 8.85
N GLU A 43 -11.16 -7.19 8.68
CA GLU A 43 -11.09 -8.51 8.04
C GLU A 43 -10.68 -8.39 6.56
N ALA A 44 -11.33 -7.50 5.80
CA ALA A 44 -10.99 -7.24 4.41
C ALA A 44 -9.53 -6.77 4.24
N TYR A 45 -9.09 -5.83 5.09
CA TYR A 45 -7.70 -5.36 5.10
C TYR A 45 -6.73 -6.49 5.45
N SER A 46 -7.03 -7.30 6.47
CA SER A 46 -6.15 -8.38 6.91
C SER A 46 -6.00 -9.45 5.84
N ARG A 47 -7.09 -9.78 5.15
CA ARG A 47 -7.09 -10.72 4.02
C ARG A 47 -6.26 -10.19 2.87
N GLU A 48 -6.49 -8.95 2.45
CA GLU A 48 -5.71 -8.33 1.37
C GLU A 48 -4.23 -8.20 1.75
N ALA A 49 -3.90 -7.80 2.97
CA ALA A 49 -2.53 -7.68 3.44
C ALA A 49 -1.80 -9.03 3.48
N ALA A 50 -2.52 -10.11 3.79
CA ALA A 50 -1.96 -11.47 3.75
C ALA A 50 -1.65 -11.94 2.31
N ASP A 51 -2.45 -11.53 1.33
CA ASP A 51 -2.21 -11.81 -0.09
C ASP A 51 -1.19 -10.84 -0.72
N ALA A 52 -1.10 -9.62 -0.19
CA ALA A 52 -0.19 -8.56 -0.61
C ALA A 52 1.20 -8.63 0.05
N VAL A 53 1.69 -9.83 0.34
CA VAL A 53 3.09 -10.00 0.74
C VAL A 53 3.94 -9.84 -0.52
N ALA A 54 4.57 -8.67 -0.64
CA ALA A 54 5.55 -8.41 -1.69
C ALA A 54 6.58 -9.53 -1.71
N GLU A 55 6.95 -9.99 -2.91
CA GLU A 55 8.00 -10.99 -3.06
C GLU A 55 9.27 -10.49 -2.36
N THR A 56 9.89 -11.37 -1.57
CA THR A 56 11.07 -11.08 -0.75
C THR A 56 12.22 -10.46 -1.56
N GLU A 57 12.26 -10.75 -2.86
CA GLU A 57 13.23 -10.19 -3.80
C GLU A 57 12.56 -9.16 -4.71
N PRO A 58 13.08 -7.92 -4.80
CA PRO A 58 12.53 -6.90 -5.67
C PRO A 58 12.69 -7.32 -7.15
N ARG A 59 11.61 -7.79 -7.77
CA ARG A 59 11.58 -8.06 -9.21
C ARG A 59 11.28 -6.80 -10.02
N PRO A 60 11.86 -6.66 -11.23
CA PRO A 60 11.49 -5.58 -12.14
C PRO A 60 10.00 -5.65 -12.49
N SER A 61 9.25 -4.57 -12.26
CA SER A 61 7.83 -4.52 -12.62
C SER A 61 7.61 -4.72 -14.13
N ALA A 62 6.47 -5.29 -14.52
CA ALA A 62 6.11 -5.46 -15.93
C ALA A 62 6.16 -4.13 -16.72
N TRP A 63 5.86 -3.01 -16.05
CA TRP A 63 6.05 -1.67 -16.59
C TRP A 63 7.52 -1.35 -16.89
N ARG A 64 8.43 -1.56 -15.92
CA ARG A 64 9.88 -1.34 -16.08
C ARG A 64 10.50 -2.27 -17.12
N VAL A 65 9.99 -3.49 -17.27
CA VAL A 65 10.44 -4.43 -18.32
C VAL A 65 9.99 -3.93 -19.69
N SER A 66 8.73 -3.52 -19.83
CA SER A 66 8.16 -3.09 -21.12
C SER A 66 8.57 -1.68 -21.55
N GLU A 67 9.01 -0.82 -20.63
CA GLU A 67 9.50 0.54 -20.92
C GLU A 67 10.56 0.55 -22.03
N ARG A 68 11.44 -0.45 -22.05
CA ARG A 68 12.52 -0.61 -23.03
C ARG A 68 12.02 -0.89 -24.45
N LEU A 69 10.81 -1.43 -24.57
CA LEU A 69 10.19 -1.83 -25.83
C LEU A 69 9.27 -0.76 -26.39
N ARG A 70 8.98 0.30 -25.62
CA ARG A 70 8.13 1.40 -26.07
C ARG A 70 8.99 2.47 -26.73
N ALA A 71 8.82 2.63 -28.04
CA ALA A 71 9.34 3.80 -28.73
C ALA A 71 8.66 5.07 -28.19
N PRO A 72 9.39 6.19 -28.07
CA PRO A 72 8.78 7.49 -27.75
C PRO A 72 7.61 7.77 -28.70
N LEU A 73 6.50 8.27 -28.14
CA LEU A 73 5.35 8.66 -28.96
C LEU A 73 5.78 9.76 -29.94
N ARG A 74 5.57 9.52 -31.25
CA ARG A 74 5.85 10.50 -32.31
C ARG A 74 4.91 11.69 -32.18
N ARG A 75 5.39 12.75 -31.53
CA ARG A 75 4.63 13.98 -31.24
C ARG A 75 4.31 14.77 -32.51
N GLU A 76 5.06 14.52 -33.56
CA GLU A 76 4.87 15.04 -34.92
C GLU A 76 3.60 14.49 -35.61
N ILE A 77 3.03 13.38 -35.13
CA ILE A 77 1.77 12.85 -35.65
C ILE A 77 0.65 13.22 -34.68
N GLY A 78 -0.13 14.25 -35.03
CA GLY A 78 -1.25 14.73 -34.22
C GLY A 78 -2.31 13.66 -33.93
N TRP A 79 -3.13 13.91 -32.90
CA TRP A 79 -4.15 13.00 -32.38
C TRP A 79 -5.41 12.85 -33.27
N GLY A 80 -5.48 13.54 -34.41
CA GLY A 80 -6.71 13.72 -35.19
C GLY A 80 -7.12 12.59 -36.16
N ARG A 81 -6.41 11.45 -36.19
CA ARG A 81 -6.65 10.40 -37.20
C ARG A 81 -7.59 9.25 -36.77
N PHE A 82 -8.17 9.33 -35.57
CA PHE A 82 -9.08 8.30 -35.03
C PHE A 82 -10.51 8.81 -34.81
N GLY A 83 -10.89 9.94 -35.41
CA GLY A 83 -12.18 10.62 -35.19
C GLY A 83 -13.07 10.75 -36.43
N ALA A 84 -12.91 9.90 -37.44
CA ALA A 84 -13.76 9.87 -38.63
C ALA A 84 -14.60 8.59 -38.67
#